data_AF-A0A9E2LXU9-F1
#
_entry.id   AF-A0A9E2LXU9-F1
#
_cell.length_a   1.000
_cell.length_b   1.000
_cell.length_c   1.000
_cell.angle_alpha   90.00
_cell.angle_beta   90.00
_cell.angle_gamma   90.00
#
_symmetry.space_group_name_H-M   'P 1'
#
loop_
_entity.id
_entity.type
_entity.pdbx_description
1 polymer ?
#
loop_
_entity_poly.entity_id
_entity_poly.type
_entity_poly.pdbx_seq_one_letter_code
_entity_poly.pdbx_strand_id
1 'polypeptide(L)'
;CSAVSKSPAPDVTGVWDITYDDTLDVTITVGGAVYERTLGVQGGLIEITHEGQPLTFDLDCERPEVICPSEAWPGTVEIEQRNTALLHQMIVTLPKTECLGVMITPAPADCGEGTLNPDCDQVCDGEITVVEREVFGVIGETGETFRLYLGGGIATNGVNCVLLAGSLADGEWVNIGTSAGGDWEATAIRAGVVKTGYAGGCLWAGDPNMDGQLEALVLSASIEFETGFTGVKR
;
A
#
# COMPACT_ATOMS: atom_id res chain seq x y z
N CYS A 1 -13.39 1.26 -14.53
CA CYS A 1 -12.06 0.99 -15.07
C CYS A 1 -12.07 -0.40 -15.67
N SER A 2 -11.91 -0.55 -16.98
CA SER A 2 -11.78 -1.86 -17.62
C SER A 2 -10.45 -1.94 -18.38
N ALA A 3 -9.59 -2.87 -17.96
CA ALA A 3 -8.32 -3.15 -18.64
C ALA A 3 -8.49 -3.65 -20.08
N VAL A 4 -9.71 -4.06 -20.47
CA VAL A 4 -10.04 -4.54 -21.81
C VAL A 4 -10.88 -3.52 -22.61
N SER A 5 -11.04 -2.30 -22.09
CA SER A 5 -11.79 -1.26 -22.80
C SER A 5 -11.07 -0.84 -24.08
N LYS A 6 -11.87 -0.62 -25.12
CA LYS A 6 -11.43 -0.11 -26.43
C LYS A 6 -11.89 1.31 -26.69
N SER A 7 -12.51 1.97 -25.71
CA SER A 7 -12.81 3.38 -25.82
C SER A 7 -11.50 4.19 -25.88
N PRO A 8 -11.56 5.40 -26.47
CA PRO A 8 -10.47 6.35 -26.32
C PRO A 8 -10.21 6.67 -24.85
N ALA A 9 -8.95 6.93 -24.51
CA ALA A 9 -8.50 7.44 -23.22
C ALA A 9 -7.50 8.60 -23.48
N PRO A 10 -7.26 9.50 -22.51
CA PRO A 10 -6.21 10.50 -22.65
C PRO A 10 -4.84 9.83 -22.80
N ASP A 11 -3.94 10.51 -23.51
CA ASP A 11 -2.52 10.18 -23.46
C ASP A 11 -1.94 10.59 -22.09
N VAL A 12 -1.51 9.61 -21.31
CA VAL A 12 -0.87 9.81 -20.00
C VAL A 12 0.64 9.53 -20.05
N THR A 13 1.16 9.16 -21.23
CA THR A 13 2.55 8.72 -21.41
C THR A 13 3.51 9.86 -21.12
N GLY A 14 4.48 9.63 -20.24
CA GLY A 14 5.50 10.62 -19.91
C GLY A 14 6.08 10.45 -18.51
N VAL A 15 6.94 11.41 -18.15
CA VAL A 15 7.53 11.50 -16.80
C VAL A 15 6.73 12.50 -15.99
N TRP A 16 6.40 12.13 -14.76
CA TRP A 16 5.54 12.90 -13.86
C TRP A 16 6.28 13.24 -12.58
N ASP A 17 6.23 14.51 -12.20
CA ASP A 17 6.67 15.01 -10.90
C ASP A 17 5.53 14.90 -9.90
N ILE A 18 5.77 14.25 -8.77
CA ILE A 18 4.76 13.97 -7.74
C ILE A 18 5.06 14.79 -6.49
N THR A 19 4.05 15.46 -5.99
CA THR A 19 4.11 16.25 -4.75
C THR A 19 3.11 15.68 -3.75
N TYR A 20 3.61 15.23 -2.61
CA TYR A 20 2.82 14.68 -1.52
C TYR A 20 2.30 15.75 -0.58
N ASP A 21 1.17 15.45 0.05
CA ASP A 21 0.72 16.15 1.24
C ASP A 21 1.70 15.88 2.40
N ASP A 22 1.65 16.74 3.43
CA ASP A 22 2.54 16.67 4.59
C ASP A 22 1.95 15.84 5.76
N THR A 23 0.90 15.08 5.48
CA THR A 23 0.17 14.28 6.46
C THR A 23 -0.08 12.85 6.00
N LEU A 24 -0.20 11.96 6.99
CA LEU A 24 -0.64 10.58 6.83
C LEU A 24 -1.95 10.39 7.60
N ASP A 25 -3.02 10.05 6.90
CA ASP A 25 -4.29 9.67 7.52
C ASP A 25 -4.26 8.17 7.83
N VAL A 26 -4.54 7.83 9.09
CA VAL A 26 -4.45 6.48 9.62
C VAL A 26 -5.81 6.04 10.15
N THR A 27 -6.30 4.93 9.60
CA THR A 27 -7.55 4.30 10.02
C THR A 27 -7.26 2.93 10.60
N ILE A 28 -7.57 2.75 11.89
CA ILE A 28 -7.40 1.49 12.61
C ILE A 28 -8.78 0.92 12.89
N THR A 29 -9.03 -0.32 12.46
CA THR A 29 -10.25 -1.05 12.76
C THR A 29 -9.93 -2.26 13.64
N VAL A 30 -10.57 -2.37 14.80
CA VAL A 30 -10.44 -3.51 15.72
C VAL A 30 -11.83 -3.96 16.13
N GLY A 31 -12.20 -5.21 15.84
CA GLY A 31 -13.50 -5.75 16.25
C GLY A 31 -14.72 -4.95 15.74
N GLY A 32 -14.57 -4.23 14.62
CA GLY A 32 -15.60 -3.35 14.07
C GLY A 32 -15.63 -1.92 14.63
N ALA A 33 -14.86 -1.62 15.68
CA ALA A 33 -14.61 -0.25 16.12
C ALA A 33 -13.57 0.41 15.21
N VAL A 34 -13.82 1.67 14.83
CA VAL A 34 -12.95 2.45 13.94
C VAL A 34 -12.31 3.59 14.72
N TYR A 35 -11.00 3.76 14.55
CA TYR A 35 -10.19 4.82 15.15
C TYR A 35 -9.43 5.54 14.05
N GLU A 36 -9.64 6.84 13.92
CA GLU A 36 -8.99 7.68 12.91
C GLU A 36 -7.99 8.63 13.56
N ARG A 37 -6.82 8.78 12.94
CA ARG A 37 -5.77 9.71 13.36
C ARG A 37 -5.09 10.30 12.14
N THR A 38 -4.58 11.51 12.27
CA THR A 38 -3.69 12.11 11.28
C THR A 38 -2.31 12.29 11.91
N LEU A 39 -1.29 11.79 11.22
CA LEU A 39 0.12 11.89 11.59
C LEU A 39 0.86 12.83 10.64
N GLY A 40 2.05 13.28 11.03
CA GLY A 40 2.96 13.95 10.09
C GLY A 40 3.64 12.95 9.16
N VAL A 41 4.36 13.44 8.14
CA VAL A 41 5.05 12.61 7.14
C VAL A 41 6.04 11.58 7.70
N GLN A 42 6.59 11.79 8.90
CA GLN A 42 7.51 10.85 9.54
C GLN A 42 6.77 9.72 10.29
N GLY A 43 5.44 9.79 10.33
CA GLY A 43 4.61 8.96 11.18
C GLY A 43 4.50 9.51 12.60
N GLY A 44 4.35 8.61 13.56
CA GLY A 44 4.15 8.90 14.97
C GLY A 44 3.40 7.80 15.70
N LEU A 45 3.28 8.02 17.01
CA LEU A 45 2.67 7.08 17.94
C LEU A 45 1.16 7.32 18.03
N ILE A 46 0.39 6.26 17.83
CA ILE A 46 -1.07 6.23 17.96
C ILE A 46 -1.44 5.39 19.16
N GLU A 47 -2.06 6.01 20.16
CA GLU A 47 -2.67 5.32 21.30
C GLU A 47 -4.18 5.25 21.12
N ILE A 48 -4.73 4.03 21.24
CA ILE A 48 -6.16 3.77 21.30
C ILE A 48 -6.49 2.96 22.54
N THR A 49 -7.73 3.08 23.01
CA THR A 49 -8.27 2.21 24.05
C THR A 49 -9.38 1.37 23.44
N HIS A 50 -9.19 0.05 23.44
CA HIS A 50 -10.16 -0.92 22.93
C HIS A 50 -10.55 -1.88 24.06
N GLU A 51 -11.85 -1.95 24.38
CA GLU A 51 -12.37 -2.78 25.48
C GLU A 51 -11.66 -2.58 26.83
N GLY A 52 -11.22 -1.35 27.10
CA GLY A 52 -10.49 -1.00 28.33
C GLY A 52 -9.01 -1.37 28.32
N GLN A 53 -8.49 -1.97 27.24
CA GLN A 53 -7.08 -2.24 27.03
C GLN A 53 -6.45 -1.12 26.17
N PRO A 54 -5.35 -0.48 26.63
CA PRO A 54 -4.60 0.44 25.79
C PRO A 54 -3.82 -0.36 24.73
N LEU A 55 -3.91 0.07 23.48
CA LEU A 55 -3.12 -0.42 22.36
C LEU A 55 -2.33 0.74 21.77
N THR A 56 -1.06 0.49 21.47
CA THR A 56 -0.14 1.48 20.91
C THR A 56 0.37 0.99 19.56
N PHE A 57 0.29 1.86 18.55
CA PHE A 57 0.83 1.65 17.22
C PHE A 57 1.90 2.70 16.97
N ASP A 58 3.09 2.27 16.56
CA ASP A 58 4.20 3.16 16.24
C ASP A 58 4.51 3.05 14.76
N LEU A 59 4.13 4.09 14.01
CA LEU A 59 4.49 4.22 12.59
C LEU A 59 5.73 5.11 12.53
N ASP A 60 6.85 4.55 12.10
CA ASP A 60 8.10 5.29 11.96
C ASP A 60 8.62 5.12 10.53
N CYS A 61 8.47 6.18 9.73
CA CYS A 61 8.94 6.20 8.33
C CYS A 61 10.48 6.38 8.21
N GLU A 62 11.21 6.59 9.31
CA GLU A 62 12.67 6.60 9.29
C GLU A 62 13.26 5.18 9.34
N ARG A 63 12.43 4.17 9.67
CA ARG A 63 12.84 2.78 9.74
C ARG A 63 12.89 2.15 8.35
N PRO A 64 14.04 1.60 7.91
CA PRO A 64 14.21 1.07 6.55
C PRO A 64 13.31 -0.14 6.24
N GLU A 65 12.76 -0.80 7.25
CA GLU A 65 11.80 -1.90 7.12
C GLU A 65 10.33 -1.45 6.93
N VAL A 66 10.02 -0.18 7.14
CA VAL A 66 8.67 0.38 6.97
C VAL A 66 8.60 1.09 5.63
N ILE A 67 7.79 0.56 4.70
CA ILE A 67 7.54 1.24 3.43
C ILE A 67 6.43 2.27 3.62
N CYS A 68 6.79 3.55 3.61
CA CYS A 68 5.82 4.63 3.67
C CYS A 68 5.23 4.95 2.28
N PRO A 69 4.05 5.57 2.20
CA PRO A 69 3.35 5.75 0.92
C PRO A 69 4.17 6.44 -0.17
N SER A 70 5.01 7.41 0.19
CA SER A 70 5.94 8.12 -0.72
C SER A 70 7.13 7.29 -1.20
N GLU A 71 7.38 6.14 -0.58
CA GLU A 71 8.37 5.16 -1.03
C GLU A 71 7.72 4.12 -1.94
N ALA A 72 6.45 3.78 -1.70
CA ALA A 72 5.67 2.90 -2.59
C ALA A 72 5.33 3.58 -3.93
N TRP A 73 5.19 4.91 -3.94
CA TRP A 73 5.03 5.73 -5.12
C TRP A 73 6.02 6.91 -5.06
N PRO A 74 7.08 6.92 -5.88
CA PRO A 74 8.15 7.90 -5.76
C PRO A 74 7.75 9.29 -6.25
N GLY A 75 8.54 10.29 -5.86
CA GLY A 75 8.41 11.69 -6.30
C GLY A 75 8.57 11.91 -7.82
N THR A 76 9.03 10.89 -8.56
CA THR A 76 9.08 10.90 -10.01
C THR A 76 8.67 9.53 -10.52
N VAL A 77 7.65 9.48 -11.39
CA VAL A 77 7.18 8.23 -12.00
C VAL A 77 7.17 8.35 -13.52
N GLU A 78 7.49 7.26 -14.20
CA GLU A 78 7.34 7.14 -15.65
C GLU A 78 6.11 6.28 -15.95
N ILE A 79 5.21 6.83 -16.78
CA ILE A 79 3.96 6.18 -17.17
C ILE A 79 3.99 5.94 -18.68
N GLU A 80 3.58 4.74 -19.11
CA GLU A 80 3.50 4.35 -20.51
C GLU A 80 2.14 3.72 -20.88
N GLN A 81 1.63 4.05 -22.07
CA GLN A 81 0.52 3.34 -22.73
C GLN A 81 1.03 2.54 -23.94
N ARG A 82 1.54 1.33 -23.69
CA ARG A 82 2.17 0.50 -24.73
C ARG A 82 1.18 -0.13 -25.71
N ASN A 83 -0.04 -0.42 -25.26
CA ASN A 83 -1.05 -1.09 -26.07
C ASN A 83 -2.01 -0.09 -26.71
N THR A 84 -1.73 0.29 -27.95
CA THR A 84 -2.55 1.26 -28.70
C THR A 84 -3.98 0.80 -28.96
N ALA A 85 -4.28 -0.50 -28.83
CA ALA A 85 -5.63 -1.04 -28.94
C ALA A 85 -6.41 -1.01 -27.61
N LEU A 86 -5.73 -0.80 -26.48
CA LEU A 86 -6.27 -0.80 -25.13
C LEU A 86 -5.70 0.40 -24.35
N LEU A 87 -6.09 1.62 -24.75
CA LEU A 87 -5.55 2.86 -24.21
C LEU A 87 -5.85 3.08 -22.72
N HIS A 88 -6.79 2.34 -22.13
CA HIS A 88 -7.03 2.38 -20.69
C HIS A 88 -5.94 1.65 -19.87
N GLN A 89 -5.02 0.95 -20.51
CA GLN A 89 -3.90 0.28 -19.84
C GLN A 89 -2.75 1.26 -19.65
N MET A 90 -2.31 1.43 -18.41
CA MET A 90 -1.08 2.17 -18.10
C MET A 90 -0.09 1.25 -17.39
N ILE A 91 1.19 1.43 -17.71
CA ILE A 91 2.30 0.76 -17.07
C ILE A 91 3.13 1.83 -16.38
N VAL A 92 3.45 1.62 -15.12
CA VAL A 92 4.31 2.53 -14.36
C VAL A 92 5.54 1.78 -13.90
N THR A 93 6.71 2.36 -14.11
CA THR A 93 7.99 1.81 -13.63
C THR A 93 8.24 2.33 -12.22
N LEU A 94 8.30 1.43 -11.25
CA LEU A 94 8.51 1.76 -9.84
C LEU A 94 9.78 1.10 -9.30
N PRO A 95 10.57 1.81 -8.47
CA PRO A 95 11.60 1.17 -7.68
C PRO A 95 10.95 0.26 -6.63
N LYS A 96 11.40 -0.99 -6.54
CA LYS A 96 10.97 -1.93 -5.51
C LYS A 96 12.18 -2.53 -4.82
N THR A 97 12.07 -2.61 -3.50
CA THR A 97 13.09 -3.24 -2.68
C THR A 97 12.90 -4.75 -2.72
N GLU A 98 13.93 -5.48 -3.15
CA GLU A 98 13.93 -6.94 -3.22
C GLU A 98 15.14 -7.51 -2.50
N CYS A 99 14.91 -8.58 -1.75
CA CYS A 99 15.96 -9.43 -1.22
C CYS A 99 16.43 -10.39 -2.33
N LEU A 100 17.64 -10.18 -2.85
CA LEU A 100 18.22 -11.05 -3.89
C LEU A 100 19.11 -12.16 -3.31
N GLY A 101 19.29 -12.22 -1.99
CA GLY A 101 20.14 -13.22 -1.32
C GLY A 101 19.39 -14.43 -0.76
N VAL A 102 20.15 -15.32 -0.13
CA VAL A 102 19.61 -16.50 0.55
C VAL A 102 18.96 -16.05 1.86
N MET A 103 17.74 -16.51 2.11
CA MET A 103 17.09 -16.37 3.41
C MET A 103 17.89 -17.15 4.44
N ILE A 104 18.39 -16.48 5.48
CA ILE A 104 19.19 -17.13 6.53
C ILE A 104 18.43 -17.20 7.84
N THR A 105 18.85 -18.11 8.71
CA THR A 105 18.42 -18.07 10.10
C THR A 105 18.98 -16.79 10.75
N PRO A 106 18.14 -15.96 11.38
CA PRO A 106 18.59 -14.75 12.08
C PRO A 106 19.61 -15.10 13.18
N ALA A 107 20.47 -14.13 13.52
CA ALA A 107 21.38 -14.33 14.64
C ALA A 107 20.57 -14.51 15.94
N PRO A 108 21.06 -15.29 16.92
CA PRO A 108 20.31 -15.54 18.17
C PRO A 108 19.98 -14.29 19.00
N ALA A 109 20.67 -13.17 18.75
CA ALA A 109 20.39 -11.90 19.41
C ALA A 109 19.27 -11.10 18.71
N ASP A 110 18.97 -11.41 17.46
CA ASP A 110 18.03 -10.68 16.59
C ASP A 110 16.71 -11.43 16.43
N CYS A 111 16.54 -12.55 17.14
CA CYS A 111 15.32 -13.34 17.14
C CYS A 111 15.00 -13.92 18.52
N GLY A 112 13.72 -14.26 18.75
CA GLY A 112 13.22 -14.77 20.02
C GLY A 112 12.32 -13.77 20.77
N GLU A 113 11.75 -14.21 21.89
CA GLU A 113 10.77 -13.45 22.66
C GLU A 113 11.27 -12.03 23.00
N GLY A 114 10.50 -11.01 22.64
CA GLY A 114 10.87 -9.60 22.84
C GLY A 114 11.70 -8.97 21.72
N THR A 115 11.97 -9.69 20.63
CA THR A 115 12.56 -9.14 19.39
C THR A 115 11.48 -8.87 18.33
N LEU A 116 11.88 -8.25 17.22
CA LEU A 116 11.02 -8.07 16.03
C LEU A 116 10.78 -9.38 15.25
N ASN A 117 11.52 -10.45 15.57
CA ASN A 117 11.39 -11.76 14.97
C ASN A 117 11.26 -12.84 16.06
N PRO A 118 10.12 -12.88 16.78
CA PRO A 118 9.96 -13.76 17.94
C PRO A 118 10.00 -15.24 17.58
N ASP A 119 9.60 -15.60 16.37
CA ASP A 119 9.53 -16.98 15.89
C ASP A 119 10.83 -17.44 15.21
N CYS A 120 11.85 -16.58 15.15
CA CYS A 120 13.13 -16.84 14.46
C CYS A 120 12.94 -17.27 13.01
N ASP A 121 11.95 -16.69 12.32
CA ASP A 121 11.74 -16.85 10.89
C ASP A 121 12.99 -16.45 10.12
N GLN A 122 13.22 -17.07 8.98
CA GLN A 122 14.38 -16.73 8.17
C GLN A 122 14.30 -15.25 7.74
N VAL A 123 15.42 -14.54 7.88
CA VAL A 123 15.55 -13.13 7.51
C VAL A 123 16.41 -13.00 6.26
N CYS A 124 16.21 -11.90 5.54
CA CYS A 124 17.10 -11.53 4.45
C CYS A 124 18.44 -11.02 5.03
N ASP A 125 19.52 -11.78 4.86
CA ASP A 125 20.92 -11.31 5.01
C ASP A 125 21.60 -11.13 3.63
N GLY A 126 20.77 -11.15 2.59
CA GLY A 126 21.17 -10.80 1.24
C GLY A 126 21.34 -9.30 1.08
N GLU A 127 22.02 -8.91 0.00
CA GLU A 127 21.97 -7.52 -0.46
C GLU A 127 20.51 -7.16 -0.74
N ILE A 128 19.97 -6.24 0.06
CA ILE A 128 18.70 -5.58 -0.21
C ILE A 128 18.97 -4.61 -1.35
N THR A 129 18.42 -4.91 -2.52
CA THR A 129 18.63 -4.08 -3.73
C THR A 129 17.33 -3.43 -4.14
N VAL A 130 17.43 -2.21 -4.67
CA VAL A 130 16.32 -1.57 -5.35
C VAL A 130 16.38 -1.99 -6.81
N VAL A 131 15.31 -2.65 -7.28
CA VAL A 131 15.13 -3.05 -8.68
C VAL A 131 13.92 -2.36 -9.27
N GLU A 132 13.98 -2.01 -10.55
CA GLU A 132 12.82 -1.45 -11.23
C GLU A 132 11.82 -2.55 -11.60
N ARG A 133 10.55 -2.32 -11.25
CA ARG A 133 9.44 -3.21 -11.57
C ARG A 133 8.32 -2.44 -12.22
N GLU A 134 7.81 -3.01 -13.29
CA GLU A 134 6.60 -2.53 -13.94
C GLU A 134 5.38 -2.94 -13.12
N VAL A 135 4.50 -1.98 -12.86
CA VAL A 135 3.19 -2.21 -12.29
C VAL A 135 2.11 -1.78 -13.26
N PHE A 136 0.99 -2.51 -13.22
CA PHE A 136 -0.11 -2.34 -14.16
C PHE A 136 -1.25 -1.54 -13.51
N GLY A 137 -1.73 -0.53 -14.23
CA GLY A 137 -2.85 0.30 -13.82
C GLY A 137 -3.89 0.48 -14.91
N VAL A 138 -5.03 1.06 -14.52
CA VAL A 138 -6.17 1.24 -15.42
C VAL A 138 -6.74 2.64 -15.30
N ILE A 139 -7.00 3.27 -16.43
CA ILE A 139 -7.72 4.54 -16.55
C ILE A 139 -9.23 4.28 -16.53
N GLY A 140 -10.00 5.09 -15.82
CA GLY A 140 -11.46 5.07 -15.81
C GLY A 140 -12.06 5.22 -17.21
N GLU A 141 -13.28 4.71 -17.42
CA GLU A 141 -13.92 4.75 -18.75
C GLU A 141 -14.15 6.18 -19.26
N THR A 142 -14.29 7.15 -18.36
CA THR A 142 -14.40 8.57 -18.72
C THR A 142 -13.07 9.21 -19.09
N GLY A 143 -11.93 8.54 -18.83
CA GLY A 143 -10.60 9.10 -18.98
C GLY A 143 -10.20 10.10 -17.88
N GLU A 144 -11.03 10.29 -16.86
CA GLU A 144 -10.81 11.31 -15.83
C GLU A 144 -10.11 10.76 -14.58
N THR A 145 -10.07 9.44 -14.40
CA THR A 145 -9.51 8.82 -13.19
C THR A 145 -8.52 7.72 -13.55
N PHE A 146 -7.68 7.33 -12.61
CA PHE A 146 -6.86 6.13 -12.70
C PHE A 146 -6.84 5.36 -11.38
N ARG A 147 -6.47 4.09 -11.49
CA ARG A 147 -6.12 3.20 -10.37
C ARG A 147 -4.90 2.38 -10.72
N LEU A 148 -3.91 2.34 -9.84
CA LEU A 148 -2.71 1.52 -9.94
C LEU A 148 -2.60 0.61 -8.71
N TYR A 149 -2.27 -0.66 -8.94
CA TYR A 149 -1.92 -1.58 -7.87
C TYR A 149 -0.39 -1.56 -7.67
N LEU A 150 0.06 -1.10 -6.50
CA LEU A 150 1.50 -0.93 -6.21
C LEU A 150 2.13 -2.23 -5.73
N GLY A 151 1.33 -3.11 -5.12
CA GLY A 151 1.76 -4.42 -4.67
C GLY A 151 0.99 -4.89 -3.45
N GLY A 152 1.38 -6.06 -2.95
CA GLY A 152 0.81 -6.64 -1.75
C GLY A 152 1.62 -7.84 -1.31
N GLY A 153 1.33 -8.30 -0.10
CA GLY A 153 2.06 -9.38 0.55
C GLY A 153 1.19 -10.14 1.52
N ILE A 154 1.68 -11.29 1.94
CA ILE A 154 1.09 -12.10 3.00
C ILE A 154 2.18 -12.48 3.99
N ALA A 155 1.89 -12.31 5.27
CA ALA A 155 2.69 -12.85 6.36
C ALA A 155 1.80 -13.75 7.22
N THR A 156 2.38 -14.79 7.80
CA THR A 156 1.69 -15.71 8.69
C THR A 156 2.67 -16.16 9.76
N ASN A 157 2.17 -16.37 10.99
CA ASN A 157 2.95 -17.00 12.06
C ASN A 157 2.94 -18.54 11.97
N GLY A 158 2.43 -19.11 10.87
CA GLY A 158 2.47 -20.54 10.58
C GLY A 158 1.49 -21.43 11.38
N VAL A 159 0.72 -20.89 12.32
CA VAL A 159 -0.18 -21.69 13.18
C VAL A 159 -1.64 -21.28 13.04
N ASN A 160 -1.95 -19.99 13.21
CA ASN A 160 -3.34 -19.54 13.30
C ASN A 160 -3.58 -18.07 12.95
N CYS A 161 -2.55 -17.28 12.65
CA CYS A 161 -2.66 -15.89 12.26
C CYS A 161 -2.20 -15.66 10.82
N VAL A 162 -2.91 -14.77 10.13
CA VAL A 162 -2.55 -14.28 8.79
C VAL A 162 -2.62 -12.76 8.77
N LEU A 163 -1.69 -12.13 8.06
CA LEU A 163 -1.65 -10.71 7.76
C LEU A 163 -1.55 -10.56 6.24
N LEU A 164 -2.46 -9.79 5.65
CA LEU A 164 -2.47 -9.43 4.25
C LEU A 164 -2.15 -7.95 4.12
N ALA A 165 -1.24 -7.59 3.23
CA ALA A 165 -0.89 -6.23 2.90
C ALA A 165 -1.24 -5.93 1.44
N GLY A 166 -1.70 -4.72 1.17
CA GLY A 166 -1.96 -4.23 -0.18
C GLY A 166 -1.77 -2.73 -0.27
N SER A 167 -1.23 -2.28 -1.40
CA SER A 167 -1.03 -0.86 -1.66
C SER A 167 -1.55 -0.48 -3.06
N LEU A 168 -2.18 0.68 -3.14
CA LEU A 168 -2.83 1.19 -4.33
C LEU A 168 -2.65 2.71 -4.43
N ALA A 169 -2.59 3.21 -5.66
CA ALA A 169 -2.62 4.63 -5.96
C ALA A 169 -3.81 4.94 -6.87
N ASP A 170 -4.60 5.94 -6.48
CA ASP A 170 -5.74 6.45 -7.23
C ASP A 170 -5.55 7.95 -7.48
N GLY A 171 -6.24 8.49 -8.47
CA GLY A 171 -6.26 9.93 -8.70
C GLY A 171 -7.10 10.36 -9.89
N GLU A 172 -7.19 11.67 -10.08
CA GLU A 172 -7.87 12.29 -11.22
C GLU A 172 -6.88 12.94 -12.18
N TRP A 173 -7.11 12.76 -13.47
CA TRP A 173 -6.39 13.44 -14.54
C TRP A 173 -6.97 14.83 -14.79
N VAL A 174 -6.09 15.82 -14.89
CA VAL A 174 -6.39 17.10 -15.54
C VAL A 174 -6.03 16.96 -17.01
N ASN A 175 -7.05 16.99 -17.86
CA ASN A 175 -6.90 16.75 -19.29
C ASN A 175 -7.03 18.04 -20.10
N ILE A 176 -6.30 18.10 -21.21
CA ILE A 176 -6.52 19.03 -22.32
C ILE A 176 -7.06 18.26 -23.54
N GLY A 177 -7.68 18.99 -24.47
CA GLY A 177 -8.22 18.40 -25.69
C GLY A 177 -9.40 17.45 -25.44
N THR A 178 -9.76 16.67 -26.47
CA THR A 178 -10.85 15.69 -26.39
C THR A 178 -10.59 14.47 -27.28
N SER A 179 -11.23 13.35 -26.96
CA SER A 179 -11.17 12.14 -27.82
C SER A 179 -11.60 12.40 -29.26
N ALA A 180 -12.58 13.28 -29.47
CA ALA A 180 -13.06 13.67 -30.80
C ALA A 180 -12.08 14.57 -31.56
N GLY A 181 -11.31 15.39 -30.83
CA GLY A 181 -10.28 16.28 -31.38
C GLY A 181 -8.96 15.57 -31.71
N GLY A 182 -8.71 14.39 -31.12
CA GLY A 182 -7.46 13.64 -31.29
C GLY A 182 -6.28 14.24 -30.52
N ASP A 183 -6.55 15.22 -29.65
CA ASP A 183 -5.59 15.97 -28.84
C ASP A 183 -5.80 15.73 -27.33
N TRP A 184 -6.41 14.59 -26.97
CA TRP A 184 -6.73 14.27 -25.57
C TRP A 184 -5.49 13.83 -24.80
N GLU A 185 -5.01 14.68 -23.90
CA GLU A 185 -3.78 14.47 -23.15
C GLU A 185 -3.97 14.85 -21.68
N ALA A 186 -3.40 14.06 -20.77
CA ALA A 186 -3.32 14.40 -19.36
C ALA A 186 -2.08 15.25 -19.07
N THR A 187 -2.23 16.35 -18.33
CA THR A 187 -1.14 17.28 -18.01
C THR A 187 -0.84 17.40 -16.51
N ALA A 188 -1.81 17.06 -15.66
CA ALA A 188 -1.63 17.02 -14.21
C ALA A 188 -2.44 15.89 -13.57
N ILE A 189 -2.04 15.50 -12.36
CA ILE A 189 -2.79 14.65 -11.45
C ILE A 189 -3.29 15.54 -10.31
N ARG A 190 -4.57 15.41 -9.97
CA ARG A 190 -5.16 16.03 -8.79
C ARG A 190 -5.92 14.98 -7.97
N ALA A 191 -6.18 15.30 -6.71
CA ALA A 191 -6.87 14.39 -5.79
C ALA A 191 -6.27 12.97 -5.81
N GLY A 192 -4.94 12.90 -5.96
CA GLY A 192 -4.21 11.64 -5.89
C GLY A 192 -4.22 11.14 -4.46
N VAL A 193 -4.36 9.84 -4.26
CA VAL A 193 -4.25 9.19 -2.96
C VAL A 193 -3.44 7.93 -3.11
N VAL A 194 -2.40 7.78 -2.28
CA VAL A 194 -1.72 6.49 -2.09
C VAL A 194 -2.23 5.90 -0.79
N LYS A 195 -2.74 4.67 -0.87
CA LYS A 195 -3.31 3.93 0.26
C LYS A 195 -2.55 2.63 0.43
N THR A 196 -2.08 2.38 1.64
CA THR A 196 -1.50 1.09 2.04
C THR A 196 -2.29 0.54 3.21
N GLY A 197 -2.85 -0.65 3.03
CA GLY A 197 -3.65 -1.34 4.05
C GLY A 197 -3.02 -2.65 4.47
N TYR A 198 -3.13 -2.95 5.76
CA TYR A 198 -2.80 -4.23 6.36
C TYR A 198 -4.05 -4.74 7.06
N ALA A 199 -4.42 -5.99 6.79
CA ALA A 199 -5.54 -6.65 7.45
C ALA A 199 -5.07 -8.01 7.95
N GLY A 200 -5.18 -8.24 9.24
CA GLY A 200 -4.76 -9.47 9.86
C GLY A 200 -5.80 -10.04 10.80
N GLY A 201 -5.74 -11.35 11.02
CA GLY A 201 -6.58 -11.99 11.99
C GLY A 201 -5.99 -13.30 12.49
N CYS A 202 -6.32 -13.62 13.73
CA CYS A 202 -5.94 -14.86 14.40
C CYS A 202 -7.19 -15.68 14.71
N LEU A 203 -7.14 -16.97 14.37
CA LEU A 203 -8.14 -17.95 14.78
C LEU A 203 -7.73 -18.57 16.12
N TRP A 204 -8.56 -18.42 17.13
CA TRP A 204 -8.38 -19.07 18.42
C TRP A 204 -9.47 -20.13 18.60
N ALA A 205 -9.08 -21.36 18.92
CA ALA A 205 -10.01 -22.39 19.38
C ALA A 205 -9.80 -22.59 20.88
N GLY A 206 -10.80 -22.26 21.68
CA GLY A 206 -10.69 -22.25 23.14
C GLY A 206 -11.99 -21.82 23.80
N ASP A 207 -11.91 -21.32 25.03
CA ASP A 207 -13.06 -20.78 25.77
C ASP A 207 -12.82 -19.29 26.03
N PRO A 208 -12.98 -18.43 25.00
CA PRO A 208 -12.59 -17.02 25.04
C PRO A 208 -13.45 -16.19 26.00
N ASN A 209 -14.68 -16.62 26.26
CA ASN A 209 -15.63 -15.97 27.15
C ASN A 209 -15.65 -16.60 28.56
N MET A 210 -14.85 -17.65 28.79
CA MET A 210 -14.76 -18.43 30.03
C MET A 210 -16.10 -19.05 30.47
N ASP A 211 -16.96 -19.42 29.53
CA ASP A 211 -18.28 -20.01 29.79
C ASP A 211 -18.26 -21.55 29.88
N GLY A 212 -17.09 -22.16 29.69
CA GLY A 212 -16.87 -23.60 29.71
C GLY A 212 -17.17 -24.30 28.38
N GLN A 213 -17.50 -23.58 27.32
CA GLN A 213 -17.73 -24.11 25.98
C GLN A 213 -16.53 -23.87 25.07
N LEU A 214 -16.29 -24.82 24.17
CA LEU A 214 -15.26 -24.66 23.16
C LEU A 214 -15.84 -23.82 22.00
N GLU A 215 -15.29 -22.65 21.80
CA GLU A 215 -15.66 -21.69 20.77
C GLU A 215 -14.47 -21.37 19.87
N ALA A 216 -14.77 -20.92 18.66
CA ALA A 216 -13.78 -20.34 17.76
C ALA A 216 -13.93 -18.83 17.78
N LEU A 217 -12.91 -18.11 18.26
CA LEU A 217 -12.84 -16.64 18.20
C LEU A 217 -11.93 -16.22 17.05
N VAL A 218 -12.46 -15.36 16.17
CA VAL A 218 -11.66 -14.64 15.18
C VAL A 218 -11.48 -13.22 15.69
N LEU A 219 -10.26 -12.88 16.09
CA LEU A 219 -9.88 -11.49 16.30
C LEU A 219 -9.26 -11.00 15.00
N SER A 220 -9.86 -9.98 14.40
CA SER A 220 -9.31 -9.32 13.22
C SER A 220 -9.10 -7.84 13.51
N ALA A 221 -8.01 -7.32 12.95
CA ALA A 221 -7.68 -5.93 12.95
C ALA A 221 -7.22 -5.53 11.55
N SER A 222 -7.51 -4.30 11.15
CA SER A 222 -6.91 -3.71 9.98
C SER A 222 -6.39 -2.32 10.29
N ILE A 223 -5.30 -1.95 9.64
CA ILE A 223 -4.73 -0.62 9.67
C ILE A 223 -4.53 -0.15 8.23
N GLU A 224 -4.95 1.06 7.95
CA GLU A 224 -4.86 1.70 6.64
C GLU A 224 -4.16 3.04 6.80
N PHE A 225 -3.21 3.32 5.92
CA PHE A 225 -2.46 4.56 5.85
C PHE A 225 -2.69 5.19 4.48
N GLU A 226 -3.03 6.47 4.48
CA GLU A 226 -3.27 7.24 3.26
C GLU A 226 -2.49 8.54 3.27
N THR A 227 -2.06 8.96 2.09
CA THR A 227 -1.55 10.32 1.87
C THR A 227 -2.04 10.82 0.52
N GLY A 228 -2.39 12.11 0.49
CA GLY A 228 -2.74 12.77 -0.75
C GLY A 228 -1.51 13.11 -1.57
N PHE A 229 -1.69 13.22 -2.88
CA PHE A 229 -0.66 13.76 -3.78
C PHE A 229 -1.27 14.48 -4.97
N THR A 230 -0.42 15.30 -5.59
CA THR A 230 -0.66 15.91 -6.90
C THR A 230 0.50 15.58 -7.82
N GLY A 231 0.30 15.75 -9.13
CA GLY A 231 1.35 15.49 -10.10
C GLY A 231 1.31 16.44 -11.29
N VAL A 232 2.47 16.68 -11.89
CA VAL A 232 2.61 17.49 -13.11
C VAL A 232 3.44 16.70 -14.13
N LYS A 233 2.95 16.66 -15.37
CA LYS A 233 3.68 16.05 -16.48
C LYS A 233 4.82 16.95 -16.94
N ARG A 234 6.02 16.38 -17.13
CA ARG A 234 7.21 17.09 -17.64
C ARG A 234 7.20 17.27 -19.15
#